data_AF-A0A7R9ZL74-F1
#
_entry.id   AF-A0A7R9ZL74-F1
#
_cell.length_a   1.000
_cell.length_b   1.000
_cell.length_c   1.000
_cell.angle_alpha   90.00
_cell.angle_beta   90.00
_cell.angle_gamma   90.00
#
_symmetry.space_group_name_H-M   'P 1'
#
loop_
_entity.id
_entity.type
_entity.pdbx_description
1 polymer ?
#
loop_
_entity_poly.entity_id
_entity_poly.type
_entity_poly.pdbx_seq_one_letter_code
_entity_poly.pdbx_strand_id
1 'polypeptide(L)'
;KRYSKDDTTNFRGGLLGELVPQGYCRSQVLDRACFEVPLGQMEGPFESEYGCHLILVSERMNCPKLDGGETKLVQTSDGDVFGTLVPSQQVGQVGAGFFIGQVGYWLFVFLAGGILAELITNLM
;
A
#
# COMPACT_ATOMS: atom_id res chain seq x y z
N LYS A 1 3.10 20.56 -12.28
CA LYS A 1 2.28 21.38 -13.19
C LYS A 1 3.11 22.32 -14.07
N ARG A 2 3.87 23.27 -13.51
CA ARG A 2 4.58 24.30 -14.30
C ARG A 2 5.73 23.80 -15.18
N TYR A 3 6.44 22.74 -14.77
CA TYR A 3 7.71 22.33 -15.39
C TYR A 3 7.71 20.92 -15.98
N SER A 4 6.71 20.09 -15.67
CA SER A 4 6.64 18.73 -16.23
C SER A 4 6.22 18.80 -17.70
N LYS A 5 6.98 18.14 -18.57
CA LYS A 5 6.67 17.97 -20.01
C LYS A 5 5.83 16.73 -20.28
N ASP A 6 5.51 15.94 -19.26
CA ASP A 6 4.65 14.77 -19.40
C ASP A 6 3.17 15.19 -19.31
N ASP A 7 2.52 15.24 -20.47
CA ASP A 7 1.11 15.63 -20.61
C ASP A 7 0.13 14.65 -19.96
N THR A 8 0.57 13.42 -19.64
CA THR A 8 -0.31 12.40 -19.04
C THR A 8 -0.41 12.51 -17.52
N THR A 9 0.57 13.13 -16.86
CA THR A 9 0.61 13.24 -15.39
C THR A 9 0.73 14.67 -14.88
N ASN A 10 1.14 15.63 -15.73
CA ASN A 10 1.38 17.02 -15.30
C ASN A 10 0.18 17.66 -14.58
N PHE A 11 -1.05 17.37 -15.02
CA PHE A 11 -2.29 17.89 -14.48
C PHE A 11 -2.61 17.33 -13.09
N ARG A 12 -2.11 16.12 -12.78
CA ARG A 12 -2.16 15.48 -11.46
C ARG A 12 -0.93 15.78 -10.60
N GLY A 13 -0.12 16.76 -10.98
CA GLY A 13 1.09 17.11 -10.24
C GLY A 13 2.27 16.16 -10.47
N GLY A 14 2.22 15.30 -11.49
CA GLY A 14 3.25 14.29 -11.77
C GLY A 14 2.99 12.93 -11.12
N LEU A 15 1.77 12.70 -10.59
CA LEU A 15 1.38 11.41 -10.02
C LEU A 15 1.32 10.34 -11.11
N LEU A 16 2.21 9.34 -11.02
CA LEU A 16 2.29 8.21 -11.95
C LEU A 16 1.15 7.21 -11.75
N GLY A 17 0.76 6.93 -10.50
CA GLY A 17 -0.33 6.01 -10.19
C GLY A 17 -0.36 5.60 -8.72
N GLU A 18 -1.41 4.89 -8.32
CA GLU A 18 -1.56 4.29 -7.00
C GLU A 18 -1.52 2.76 -7.15
N LEU A 19 -0.83 2.07 -6.23
CA LEU A 19 -0.73 0.60 -6.25
C LEU A 19 -0.17 0.01 -7.55
N VAL A 20 0.75 0.73 -8.19
CA VAL A 20 1.39 0.28 -9.44
C VAL A 20 2.45 -0.78 -9.16
N PRO A 21 2.43 -1.92 -9.88
CA PRO A 21 3.48 -2.94 -9.76
C PRO A 21 4.76 -2.49 -10.49
N GLN A 22 5.87 -3.18 -10.20
CA GLN A 22 7.10 -3.03 -10.99
C GLN A 22 6.85 -3.41 -12.45
N GLY A 23 7.44 -2.67 -13.38
CA GLY A 23 7.22 -2.76 -14.82
C GLY A 23 6.07 -1.86 -15.33
N TYR A 24 5.45 -1.05 -14.47
CA TYR A 24 4.42 -0.10 -14.89
C TYR A 24 5.01 1.04 -15.73
N CYS A 25 6.20 1.52 -15.37
CA CYS A 25 6.86 2.56 -16.14
C CYS A 25 7.54 1.96 -17.38
N ARG A 26 7.37 2.62 -18.53
CA ARG A 26 7.97 2.15 -19.80
C ARG A 26 9.50 2.21 -19.79
N SER A 27 10.07 3.20 -19.10
CA SER A 27 11.52 3.29 -18.93
C SER A 27 11.95 2.43 -17.75
N GLN A 28 12.88 1.52 -17.98
CA GLN A 28 13.45 0.66 -16.93
C GLN A 28 14.16 1.46 -15.84
N VAL A 29 14.81 2.59 -16.19
CA VAL A 29 15.50 3.46 -15.23
C VAL A 29 14.48 4.11 -14.28
N LEU A 30 13.39 4.63 -14.83
CA LEU A 30 12.33 5.25 -14.03
C LEU A 30 11.58 4.22 -13.19
N ASP A 31 11.26 3.07 -13.78
CA ASP A 31 10.59 1.99 -13.09
C ASP A 31 11.39 1.55 -11.87
N ARG A 32 12.68 1.24 -12.08
CA ARG A 32 13.61 0.88 -11.02
C ARG A 32 13.70 1.95 -9.93
N ALA A 33 13.85 3.22 -10.31
CA ALA A 33 13.95 4.31 -9.36
C ALA A 33 12.70 4.45 -8.48
N CYS A 34 11.49 4.18 -9.00
CA CYS A 34 10.26 4.20 -8.20
C CYS A 34 10.26 3.21 -7.03
N PHE A 35 11.01 2.10 -7.12
CA PHE A 35 11.10 1.08 -6.08
C PHE A 35 12.38 1.17 -5.23
N GLU A 36 13.41 1.85 -5.70
CA GLU A 36 14.69 2.00 -4.99
C GLU A 36 14.81 3.30 -4.20
N VAL A 37 14.21 4.41 -4.67
CA VAL A 37 14.32 5.74 -4.03
C VAL A 37 13.69 5.77 -2.63
N PRO A 38 14.37 6.33 -1.61
CA PRO A 38 13.85 6.40 -0.25
C PRO A 38 12.47 7.09 -0.15
N LEU A 39 11.65 6.63 0.79
CA LEU A 39 10.33 7.21 1.01
C LEU A 39 10.44 8.69 1.43
N GLY A 40 9.67 9.57 0.79
CA GLY A 40 9.59 10.99 1.12
C GLY A 40 10.79 11.85 0.69
N GLN A 41 11.78 11.26 0.02
CA GLN A 41 12.94 12.00 -0.50
C GLN A 41 12.78 12.26 -2.01
N MET A 42 13.17 13.45 -2.44
CA MET A 42 13.24 13.80 -3.86
C MET A 42 14.61 13.38 -4.39
N GLU A 43 14.61 12.49 -5.38
CA GLU A 43 15.83 11.92 -5.97
C GLU A 43 15.92 12.21 -7.47
N GLY A 44 17.16 12.28 -7.97
CA GLY A 44 17.49 12.52 -9.37
C GLY A 44 18.54 13.64 -9.57
N PRO A 45 18.75 14.10 -10.81
CA PRO A 45 18.00 13.76 -12.02
C PRO A 45 18.33 12.37 -12.57
N PHE A 46 17.30 11.64 -12.97
CA PHE A 46 17.44 10.37 -13.70
C PHE A 46 17.27 10.62 -15.20
N GLU A 47 18.26 10.22 -15.99
CA GLU A 47 18.17 10.27 -17.45
C GLU A 47 17.48 9.01 -17.99
N SER A 48 16.51 9.23 -18.88
CA SER A 48 15.81 8.18 -19.61
C SER A 48 15.63 8.58 -21.08
N GLU A 49 15.10 7.67 -21.89
CA GLU A 49 14.71 7.93 -23.29
C GLU A 49 13.70 9.08 -23.43
N TYR A 50 13.01 9.46 -22.34
CA TYR A 50 12.03 10.54 -22.30
C TYR A 50 12.60 11.87 -21.77
N GLY A 51 13.88 11.90 -21.37
CA GLY A 51 14.57 13.08 -20.84
C GLY A 51 15.02 12.92 -19.38
N CYS A 52 15.10 14.04 -18.66
CA CYS A 52 15.51 14.07 -17.25
C CYS A 52 14.30 14.10 -16.32
N HIS A 53 14.33 13.26 -15.29
CA HIS A 53 13.23 13.10 -14.35
C HIS A 53 13.69 13.30 -12.90
N LEU A 54 12.82 13.89 -12.08
CA LEU A 54 12.93 13.92 -10.63
C LEU A 54 11.81 13.05 -10.07
N ILE A 55 12.12 12.21 -9.09
CA ILE A 55 11.19 11.23 -8.53
C ILE A 55 11.02 11.48 -7.04
N LEU A 56 9.77 11.39 -6.57
CA LEU A 56 9.40 11.41 -5.15
C LEU A 56 8.48 10.23 -4.90
N VAL A 57 8.88 9.33 -4.01
CA VAL A 57 8.04 8.22 -3.56
C VAL A 57 7.23 8.69 -2.36
N SER A 58 5.92 8.87 -2.55
CA SER A 58 5.00 9.35 -1.50
C SER A 58 4.44 8.24 -0.63
N GLU A 59 4.32 7.01 -1.15
CA GLU A 59 3.74 5.89 -0.40
C GLU A 59 4.27 4.55 -0.93
N ARG A 60 4.50 3.60 -0.02
CA ARG A 60 4.88 2.22 -0.33
C ARG A 60 3.92 1.25 0.36
N MET A 61 3.32 0.35 -0.39
CA MET A 61 2.45 -0.70 0.16
C MET A 61 3.01 -2.06 -0.20
N ASN A 62 2.95 -3.00 0.74
CA ASN A 62 3.31 -4.41 0.52
C ASN A 62 4.75 -4.66 0.05
N CYS A 63 5.71 -3.81 0.44
CA CYS A 63 7.14 -4.01 0.18
C CYS A 63 7.93 -4.20 1.50
N PRO A 64 9.04 -4.97 1.50
CA PRO A 64 9.97 -4.98 2.61
C PRO A 64 10.41 -3.54 2.88
N LYS A 65 10.16 -3.04 4.09
CA LYS A 65 10.40 -1.64 4.42
C LYS A 65 11.91 -1.41 4.48
N LEU A 66 12.47 -0.77 3.46
CA LEU A 66 13.88 -0.37 3.43
C LEU A 66 14.18 0.68 4.51
N ASP A 67 13.16 1.48 4.90
CA ASP A 67 13.29 2.68 5.72
C ASP A 67 12.57 2.60 7.10
N GLY A 68 12.31 1.41 7.64
CA GLY A 68 11.74 1.25 9.00
C GLY A 68 10.22 1.02 9.03
N GLY A 69 9.48 1.64 9.96
CA GLY A 69 8.03 1.38 10.19
C GLY A 69 7.08 2.20 9.30
N GLU A 70 7.58 3.30 8.75
CA GLU A 70 6.80 4.29 8.02
C GLU A 70 6.58 3.87 6.57
N THR A 71 5.40 4.20 6.02
CA THR A 71 5.04 3.74 4.67
C THR A 71 4.35 4.81 3.83
N LYS A 72 4.00 5.96 4.41
CA LYS A 72 3.34 7.05 3.69
C LYS A 72 3.88 8.41 4.12
N LEU A 73 4.09 9.29 3.16
CA LEU A 73 4.33 10.70 3.35
C LEU A 73 2.99 11.42 3.44
N VAL A 74 2.76 12.14 4.55
CA VAL A 74 1.59 12.99 4.75
C VAL A 74 2.07 14.45 4.83
N GLN A 75 1.50 15.32 4.01
CA GLN A 75 1.76 16.75 4.13
C GLN A 75 0.93 17.31 5.30
N THR A 76 1.62 17.76 6.35
CA THR A 76 0.98 18.19 7.60
C THR A 76 0.39 19.60 7.51
N SER A 77 0.88 20.45 6.60
CA SER A 77 0.34 21.81 6.37
C SER A 77 0.73 22.41 5.02
N ASP A 78 -0.02 23.43 4.57
CA ASP A 78 0.02 24.07 3.24
C ASP A 78 1.36 24.77 2.86
N GLY A 79 2.38 24.66 3.71
CA GLY A 79 3.73 25.21 3.46
C GLY A 79 4.86 24.25 3.83
N ASP A 80 4.55 23.03 4.26
CA ASP A 80 5.56 22.05 4.64
C ASP A 80 6.05 21.32 3.38
N VAL A 81 7.26 21.67 2.94
CA VAL A 81 7.85 21.16 1.69
C VAL A 81 8.18 19.67 1.79
N PHE A 82 8.45 19.16 2.99
CA PHE A 82 8.98 17.81 3.19
C PHE A 82 8.06 16.85 3.94
N GLY A 83 6.91 17.31 4.45
CA GLY A 83 5.88 16.46 5.05
C GLY A 83 6.38 15.60 6.23
N THR A 84 5.51 14.74 6.75
CA THR A 84 5.82 13.80 7.84
C THR A 84 5.60 12.38 7.36
N LEU A 85 6.53 11.48 7.69
CA LEU A 85 6.38 10.04 7.43
C LEU A 85 5.48 9.44 8.52
N VAL A 86 4.47 8.68 8.09
CA VAL A 86 3.44 8.06 8.94
C VAL A 86 3.26 6.59 8.50
N PRO A 87 2.94 5.65 9.41
CA PRO A 87 2.58 4.30 9.02
C PRO A 87 1.21 4.30 8.34
N SER A 88 1.12 3.71 7.14
CA SER A 88 -0.14 3.47 6.45
C SER A 88 -0.79 2.17 6.90
N GLN A 89 -2.13 2.15 6.83
CA GLN A 89 -2.93 0.95 7.12
C GLN A 89 -2.64 -0.11 6.05
N GLN A 90 -1.88 -1.13 6.40
CA GLN A 90 -1.56 -2.22 5.48
C GLN A 90 -2.76 -3.13 5.29
N VAL A 91 -3.30 -3.14 4.07
CA VAL A 91 -4.36 -4.06 3.66
C VAL A 91 -3.79 -5.49 3.68
N GLY A 92 -4.30 -6.35 4.57
CA GLY A 92 -3.88 -7.75 4.68
C GLY A 92 -3.28 -8.15 6.03
N GLN A 93 -3.13 -7.25 6.99
CA GLN A 93 -2.86 -7.66 8.37
C GLN A 93 -4.09 -8.38 8.93
N VAL A 94 -3.98 -9.70 9.07
CA VAL A 94 -4.99 -10.52 9.73
C VAL A 94 -4.99 -10.14 11.22
N GLY A 95 -5.92 -9.26 11.59
CA GLY A 95 -6.08 -8.83 12.99
C GLY A 95 -6.57 -9.96 13.88
N ALA A 96 -6.34 -9.84 15.19
CA ALA A 96 -6.78 -10.82 16.19
C ALA A 96 -8.31 -11.09 16.12
N GLY A 97 -9.11 -10.11 15.69
CA GLY A 97 -10.55 -10.26 15.47
C GLY A 97 -10.93 -11.32 14.44
N PHE A 98 -10.09 -11.55 13.41
CA PHE A 98 -10.33 -12.61 12.44
C PHE A 98 -10.19 -14.00 13.08
N PHE A 99 -9.15 -14.20 13.90
CA PHE A 99 -8.94 -15.46 14.61
C PHE A 99 -10.03 -15.73 15.65
N ILE A 100 -10.43 -14.71 16.41
CA ILE A 100 -11.53 -14.82 17.38
C ILE A 100 -12.84 -15.17 16.67
N GLY A 101 -13.12 -14.55 15.51
CA GLY A 101 -14.28 -14.85 14.70
C GLY A 101 -14.29 -16.29 14.18
N GLN A 102 -13.16 -16.80 13.69
CA GLN A 102 -13.03 -18.18 13.22
C GLN A 102 -13.24 -19.19 14.35
N VAL A 103 -12.61 -18.98 15.52
CA VAL A 103 -12.78 -19.87 16.68
C VAL A 103 -14.23 -19.86 17.16
N GLY A 104 -14.86 -18.68 17.24
CA GLY A 104 -16.27 -18.56 17.63
C GLY A 104 -17.21 -19.26 16.64
N TYR A 105 -16.94 -19.14 15.34
CA TYR A 105 -17.71 -19.84 14.31
C TYR A 105 -17.63 -21.36 14.47
N TRP A 106 -16.43 -21.92 14.63
CA TRP A 106 -16.27 -23.36 14.80
C TRP A 106 -16.91 -23.87 16.09
N LEU A 107 -16.76 -23.15 17.21
CA LEU A 107 -17.44 -23.49 18.47
C LEU A 107 -18.97 -23.52 18.30
N PHE A 108 -19.53 -22.54 17.58
CA PHE A 108 -20.96 -22.49 17.32
C PHE A 108 -21.42 -23.68 16.46
N VAL A 109 -20.68 -24.01 15.39
CA VAL A 109 -20.99 -25.17 14.53
C VAL A 109 -20.98 -26.48 15.32
N PHE A 110 -19.97 -26.69 16.17
CA PHE A 110 -19.89 -27.91 16.99
C PHE A 110 -21.01 -27.98 18.05
N LEU A 111 -21.33 -26.87 18.71
CA LEU A 111 -22.43 -26.82 19.68
C LEU A 111 -23.79 -27.06 19.01
N ALA A 112 -24.08 -26.37 17.91
CA ALA A 112 -25.33 -26.53 17.17
C ALA A 112 -25.47 -27.96 16.61
N GLY A 113 -24.39 -28.53 16.07
CA GLY A 113 -24.36 -29.90 15.58
C GLY A 113 -24.59 -30.93 16.70
N GLY A 114 -23.96 -30.74 17.86
CA GLY A 114 -24.13 -31.60 19.03
C GLY A 114 -25.56 -31.56 19.59
N ILE A 115 -26.12 -30.36 19.76
CA ILE A 115 -27.51 -30.18 20.23
C ILE A 115 -28.48 -30.85 19.25
N LEU A 116 -28.29 -30.65 17.94
CA LEU A 116 -29.17 -31.26 16.93
C LEU A 116 -29.09 -32.79 16.95
N ALA A 117 -27.89 -33.36 17.10
CA ALA A 117 -27.70 -34.80 17.20
C ALA A 117 -28.40 -35.38 18.43
N GLU A 118 -28.30 -34.72 19.58
CA GLU A 118 -28.94 -35.16 20.82
C GLU A 118 -30.46 -35.04 20.80
N LEU A 119 -30.99 -34.03 20.09
CA LEU A 119 -32.43 -33.86 19.88
C LEU A 119 -33.02 -34.93 18.96
N ILE A 120 -32.30 -35.32 17.91
CA ILE A 120 -32.70 -36.43 17.01
C ILE A 120 -32.69 -37.76 17.77
N THR A 121 -31.68 -37.98 18.61
CA THR A 121 -31.54 -39.24 19.36
C THR A 121 -32.61 -39.42 20.43
N ASN A 122 -33.11 -38.33 21.03
CA ASN A 122 -34.20 -38.36 22.01
C ASN A 122 -35.62 -38.36 21.38
N LEU A 123 -35.73 -38.15 20.06
CA LEU A 123 -37.02 -38.10 19.35
C LEU A 123 -37.35 -39.40 18.58
N MET A 124 -36.37 -40.29 18.38
CA MET A 124 -36.55 -41.67 17.87
C MET A 124 -36.79 -42.64 19.03
#